data_AF-A0A835P6P0-F1
#
_entry.id   AF-A0A835P6P0-F1
#
_cell.length_a   1.000
_cell.length_b   1.000
_cell.length_c   1.000
_cell.angle_alpha   90.00
_cell.angle_beta   90.00
_cell.angle_gamma   90.00
#
_symmetry.space_group_name_H-M   'P 1'
#
loop_
_entity.id
_entity.type
_entity.pdbx_description
1 polymer ?
#
loop_
_entity_poly.entity_id
_entity_poly.type
_entity_poly.pdbx_seq_one_letter_code
_entity_poly.pdbx_strand_id
1 'polypeptide(L)'
;MTGVTIMEIRPKRFDVGPIIKQEEVAVPPRCTAQDLERMLAKMGANMLLAVLKNLPESLKNKKEQPKEGVTFAPKISIARSCIKWEEQTAAQIIQLHRAIGSMTLWKGTTVKLLDFVEVDNIPGFSDQILNDCEAVPGSVLFHKMSQTLIARCKDGWVGIKTVVLKKKLTAVDFYNGYMHSWFQQNPRTVHQECRFQTLKLSTAEKTLKERGILVQDIKQ
;
A
#
# COMPACT_ATOMS: atom_id res chain seq x y z
N MET A 1 -2.50 16.08 -3.21
CA MET A 1 -2.63 16.40 -4.65
C MET A 1 -1.71 15.48 -5.44
N THR A 2 -2.01 15.25 -6.71
CA THR A 2 -1.13 14.62 -7.72
C THR A 2 -1.37 15.31 -9.06
N GLY A 3 -0.77 14.87 -10.16
CA GLY A 3 -1.00 15.51 -11.46
C GLY A 3 -0.23 14.88 -12.61
N VAL A 4 -0.29 15.54 -13.76
CA VAL A 4 0.50 15.21 -14.94
C VAL A 4 1.34 16.42 -15.33
N THR A 5 2.57 16.16 -15.78
CA THR A 5 3.51 17.19 -16.23
C THR A 5 4.04 16.81 -17.62
N ILE A 6 3.93 17.72 -18.58
CA ILE A 6 4.67 17.66 -19.85
C ILE A 6 5.95 18.47 -19.63
N MET A 7 7.10 17.85 -19.87
CA MET A 7 8.42 18.47 -19.69
C MET A 7 9.35 18.12 -20.85
N GLU A 8 10.40 18.92 -21.02
CA GLU A 8 11.50 18.54 -21.91
C GLU A 8 12.33 17.42 -21.29
N ILE A 9 12.85 16.52 -22.12
CA ILE A 9 13.79 15.50 -21.65
C ILE A 9 15.21 16.11 -21.66
N ARG A 10 15.96 15.90 -20.57
CA ARG A 10 17.39 16.24 -20.52
C ARG A 10 18.23 14.97 -20.71
N PRO A 11 19.24 14.98 -21.59
CA PRO A 11 20.13 13.83 -21.74
C PRO A 11 20.77 13.43 -20.42
N LYS A 12 20.83 12.12 -20.15
CA LYS A 12 21.50 11.52 -18.97
C LYS A 12 20.93 11.95 -17.61
N ARG A 13 19.78 12.62 -17.55
CA ARG A 13 19.11 13.00 -16.30
C ARG A 13 17.62 12.67 -16.36
N PHE A 14 17.12 12.00 -15.32
CA PHE A 14 15.73 11.53 -15.24
C PHE A 14 14.84 12.59 -14.59
N ASP A 15 13.74 12.95 -15.25
CA ASP A 15 12.69 13.83 -14.74
C ASP A 15 13.12 15.24 -14.25
N VAL A 16 14.18 15.83 -14.82
CA VAL A 16 14.71 17.16 -14.40
C VAL A 16 14.50 18.30 -15.40
N GLY A 17 13.89 18.05 -16.56
CA GLY A 17 13.80 19.08 -17.59
C GLY A 17 12.72 20.14 -17.31
N PRO A 18 12.78 21.30 -18.00
CA PRO A 18 11.79 22.36 -17.87
C PRO A 18 10.37 21.85 -18.07
N ILE A 19 9.47 22.31 -17.22
CA ILE A 19 8.04 22.07 -17.29
C ILE A 19 7.46 22.92 -18.41
N ILE A 20 6.81 22.28 -19.38
CA ILE A 20 6.08 22.93 -20.47
C ILE A 20 4.64 23.21 -20.03
N LYS A 21 3.99 22.20 -19.44
CA LYS A 21 2.62 22.32 -18.91
C LYS A 21 2.43 21.34 -17.77
N GLN A 22 1.71 21.77 -16.73
CA GLN A 22 1.40 20.97 -15.56
C GLN A 22 -0.05 21.20 -15.17
N GLU A 23 -0.72 20.12 -14.80
CA GLU A 23 -2.08 20.17 -14.27
C GLU A 23 -2.16 19.27 -13.04
N GLU A 24 -2.83 19.75 -12.00
CA GLU A 24 -2.99 19.06 -10.71
C GLU A 24 -4.41 18.54 -10.54
N VAL A 25 -4.54 17.46 -9.76
CA VAL A 25 -5.80 16.84 -9.40
C VAL A 25 -5.73 16.32 -7.96
N ALA A 26 -6.83 16.45 -7.23
CA ALA A 26 -6.96 15.81 -5.93
C ALA A 26 -7.05 14.28 -6.11
N VAL A 27 -6.36 13.52 -5.26
CA VAL A 27 -6.50 12.07 -5.26
C VAL A 27 -7.86 11.75 -4.63
N PRO A 28 -8.81 11.13 -5.36
CA PRO A 28 -10.13 10.87 -4.82
C PRO A 28 -10.07 9.97 -3.58
N PRO A 29 -10.98 10.14 -2.62
CA PRO A 29 -11.04 9.25 -1.46
C PRO A 29 -11.28 7.81 -1.92
N ARG A 30 -10.60 6.86 -1.28
CA ARG A 30 -10.68 5.42 -1.60
C ARG A 30 -10.23 5.02 -3.02
N CYS A 31 -9.62 5.92 -3.78
CA CYS A 31 -9.06 5.64 -5.10
C CYS A 31 -7.95 4.57 -5.04
N THR A 32 -7.97 3.64 -5.99
CA THR A 32 -6.89 2.65 -6.19
C THR A 32 -5.83 3.18 -7.16
N ALA A 33 -4.66 2.56 -7.20
CA ALA A 33 -3.65 2.88 -8.20
C ALA A 33 -4.18 2.77 -9.64
N GLN A 34 -5.03 1.77 -9.92
CA GLN A 34 -5.62 1.56 -11.25
C GLN A 34 -6.63 2.66 -11.62
N ASP A 35 -7.41 3.14 -10.66
CA ASP A 35 -8.34 4.25 -10.88
C ASP A 35 -7.58 5.54 -11.14
N LEU A 36 -6.53 5.79 -10.36
CA LEU A 36 -5.67 6.94 -10.50
C LEU A 36 -4.93 6.93 -11.84
N GLU A 37 -4.41 5.78 -12.26
CA GLU A 37 -3.78 5.57 -13.56
C GLU A 37 -4.73 5.94 -14.70
N ARG A 38 -5.96 5.43 -14.69
CA ARG A 38 -6.97 5.72 -15.73
C ARG A 38 -7.28 7.21 -15.82
N MET A 39 -7.41 7.87 -14.67
CA MET A 39 -7.68 9.31 -14.59
C MET A 39 -6.50 10.13 -15.15
N LEU A 40 -5.27 9.84 -14.68
CA LEU A 40 -4.06 10.54 -15.11
C LEU A 40 -3.73 10.26 -16.58
N ALA A 41 -3.98 9.05 -17.09
CA ALA A 41 -3.76 8.72 -18.50
C ALA A 41 -4.64 9.57 -19.42
N LYS A 42 -5.93 9.72 -19.09
CA LYS A 42 -6.85 10.56 -19.87
C LYS A 42 -6.45 12.04 -19.84
N MET A 43 -6.10 12.53 -18.64
CA MET A 43 -5.62 13.89 -18.42
C MET A 43 -4.34 14.18 -19.20
N GLY A 44 -3.36 13.29 -19.13
CA GLY A 44 -2.09 13.41 -19.84
C GLY A 44 -2.25 13.40 -21.36
N ALA A 45 -3.12 12.53 -21.90
CA ALA A 45 -3.41 12.52 -23.34
C ALA A 45 -4.01 13.84 -23.82
N ASN A 46 -5.00 14.38 -23.10
CA ASN A 46 -5.61 15.66 -23.43
C ASN A 46 -4.59 16.81 -23.33
N MET A 47 -3.77 16.81 -22.27
CA MET A 47 -2.75 17.82 -22.03
C MET A 47 -1.67 17.81 -23.12
N LEU A 48 -1.21 16.62 -23.53
CA LEU A 48 -0.25 16.45 -24.61
C LEU A 48 -0.80 17.00 -25.93
N LEU A 49 -2.05 16.67 -26.30
CA LEU A 49 -2.68 17.19 -27.51
C LEU A 49 -2.79 18.73 -27.49
N ALA A 50 -3.10 19.32 -26.33
CA ALA A 50 -3.16 20.77 -26.18
C ALA A 50 -1.79 21.44 -26.39
N VAL A 51 -0.73 20.86 -25.82
CA VAL A 51 0.65 21.35 -26.02
C VAL A 51 1.06 21.24 -27.48
N LEU A 52 0.80 20.11 -28.14
CA LEU A 52 1.19 19.89 -29.53
C LEU A 52 0.47 20.82 -30.51
N LYS A 53 -0.81 21.15 -30.26
CA LYS A 53 -1.58 22.09 -31.09
C LYS A 53 -1.01 23.52 -31.08
N ASN A 54 -0.29 23.90 -30.03
CA ASN A 54 0.32 25.22 -29.92
C ASN A 54 1.77 25.10 -29.40
N LEU A 55 2.55 24.23 -30.06
CA LEU A 55 3.87 23.85 -29.58
C LEU A 55 4.86 25.04 -29.48
N PRO A 56 4.99 25.94 -30.49
CA PRO A 56 5.94 27.05 -30.40
C PRO A 56 5.70 27.95 -29.18
N GLU A 57 4.45 28.30 -28.91
CA GLU A 57 4.08 29.12 -27.76
C GLU A 57 4.22 28.35 -26.44
N SER A 58 3.88 27.06 -26.42
CA SER A 58 4.06 26.22 -25.23
C SER A 58 5.53 26.10 -24.83
N LEU A 59 6.43 25.93 -25.81
CA LEU A 59 7.87 25.87 -25.57
C LEU A 59 8.45 27.22 -25.11
N LYS A 60 7.91 28.33 -25.60
CA LYS A 60 8.31 29.68 -25.16
C LYS A 60 7.98 29.92 -23.69
N ASN A 61 6.90 29.33 -23.19
CA ASN A 61 6.39 29.52 -21.83
C ASN A 61 6.90 28.49 -20.82
N LYS A 62 7.84 27.61 -21.20
CA LYS A 62 8.39 26.59 -20.30
C LYS A 62 9.11 27.22 -19.10
N LYS A 63 9.09 26.53 -17.96
CA LYS A 63 9.70 26.97 -16.70
C LYS A 63 10.64 25.91 -16.15
N GLU A 64 11.79 26.32 -15.65
CA GLU A 64 12.69 25.39 -14.95
C GLU A 64 12.02 24.84 -13.68
N GLN A 65 12.33 23.60 -13.33
CA GLN A 65 11.81 22.98 -12.11
C GLN A 65 12.36 23.68 -10.86
N PRO A 66 11.57 23.80 -9.78
CA PRO A 66 12.07 24.30 -8.51
C PRO A 66 13.16 23.37 -7.96
N LYS A 67 14.14 23.93 -7.24
CA LYS A 67 15.18 23.15 -6.55
C LYS A 67 14.69 22.59 -5.22
N GLU A 68 13.70 23.25 -4.61
CA GLU A 68 13.10 22.87 -3.35
C GLU A 68 11.87 21.99 -3.59
N GLY A 69 11.61 21.05 -2.67
CA GLY A 69 10.44 20.16 -2.75
C GLY A 69 10.58 19.00 -3.76
N VAL A 70 11.74 18.83 -4.39
CA VAL A 70 12.00 17.71 -5.30
C VAL A 70 12.06 16.40 -4.52
N THR A 71 11.17 15.47 -4.84
CA THR A 71 11.13 14.14 -4.23
C THR A 71 11.26 13.05 -5.29
N PHE A 72 11.96 11.97 -4.97
CA PHE A 72 12.06 10.81 -5.85
C PHE A 72 11.00 9.76 -5.48
N ALA A 73 10.29 9.23 -6.48
CA ALA A 73 9.39 8.09 -6.31
C ALA A 73 10.15 6.79 -6.57
N PRO A 74 10.53 6.01 -5.53
CA PRO A 74 11.31 4.79 -5.74
C PRO A 74 10.47 3.69 -6.38
N LYS A 75 11.14 2.86 -7.19
CA LYS A 75 10.54 1.68 -7.83
C LYS A 75 9.82 0.80 -6.79
N ILE A 76 8.63 0.34 -7.15
CA ILE A 76 7.84 -0.56 -6.29
C ILE A 76 8.55 -1.92 -6.20
N SER A 77 8.61 -2.47 -5.00
CA SER A 77 9.10 -3.83 -4.75
C SER A 77 8.07 -4.61 -3.94
N ILE A 78 8.12 -5.94 -4.03
CA ILE A 78 7.22 -6.85 -3.31
C ILE A 78 7.33 -6.62 -1.78
N ALA A 79 8.53 -6.35 -1.27
CA ALA A 79 8.74 -6.04 0.15
C ALA A 79 7.96 -4.81 0.63
N ARG A 80 7.63 -3.86 -0.26
CA ARG A 80 6.85 -2.68 0.12
C ARG A 80 5.38 -3.00 0.36
N SER A 81 4.83 -4.08 -0.20
CA SER A 81 3.43 -4.49 0.04
C SER A 81 3.25 -5.32 1.32
N CYS A 82 4.33 -5.59 2.06
CA CYS A 82 4.26 -6.23 3.36
C CYS A 82 3.69 -5.26 4.40
N ILE A 83 2.59 -5.66 5.04
CA ILE A 83 2.04 -4.92 6.18
C ILE A 83 3.03 -5.03 7.34
N LYS A 84 3.32 -3.88 7.94
CA LYS A 84 4.07 -3.75 9.20
C LYS A 84 3.11 -3.40 10.32
N TRP A 85 2.53 -4.41 10.95
CA TRP A 85 1.46 -4.24 11.95
C TRP A 85 1.89 -3.37 13.13
N GLU A 86 3.16 -3.45 13.52
CA GLU A 86 3.73 -2.73 14.65
C GLU A 86 4.03 -1.25 14.35
N GLU A 87 4.14 -0.89 13.06
CA GLU A 87 4.56 0.45 12.63
C GLU A 87 3.42 1.24 11.97
N GLN A 88 2.43 0.55 11.39
CA GLN A 88 1.41 1.16 10.54
C GLN A 88 0.07 1.34 11.23
N THR A 89 -0.55 2.48 10.94
CA THR A 89 -1.94 2.76 11.32
C THR A 89 -2.92 2.02 10.41
N ALA A 90 -4.17 1.86 10.85
CA ALA A 90 -5.23 1.29 10.02
C ALA A 90 -5.36 2.04 8.67
N ALA A 91 -5.34 3.38 8.70
CA ALA A 91 -5.39 4.21 7.50
C ALA A 91 -4.21 3.96 6.56
N GLN A 92 -2.99 3.83 7.10
CA GLN A 92 -1.79 3.54 6.32
C GLN A 92 -1.84 2.15 5.66
N ILE A 93 -2.38 1.14 6.35
CA ILE A 93 -2.56 -0.21 5.81
C ILE A 93 -3.56 -0.20 4.65
N ILE A 94 -4.68 0.50 4.79
CA ILE A 94 -5.68 0.62 3.72
C ILE A 94 -5.10 1.40 2.54
N GLN A 95 -4.35 2.48 2.77
CA GLN A 95 -3.66 3.21 1.71
C GLN A 95 -2.64 2.34 0.98
N LEU A 96 -1.83 1.57 1.73
CA LEU A 96 -0.88 0.60 1.19
C LEU A 96 -1.59 -0.41 0.27
N HIS A 97 -2.71 -0.97 0.75
CA HIS A 97 -3.53 -1.90 0.00
C HIS A 97 -3.96 -1.32 -1.35
N ARG A 98 -4.53 -0.11 -1.34
CA ARG A 98 -5.01 0.57 -2.56
C ARG A 98 -3.89 0.94 -3.52
N ALA A 99 -2.69 1.20 -3.01
CA ALA A 99 -1.54 1.61 -3.81
C ALA A 99 -0.82 0.41 -4.45
N ILE A 100 -0.48 -0.62 -3.67
CA ILE A 100 0.41 -1.72 -4.11
C ILE A 100 -0.01 -3.12 -3.62
N GLY A 101 -1.12 -3.23 -2.90
CA GLY A 101 -1.57 -4.47 -2.28
C GLY A 101 -1.01 -4.71 -0.89
N SER A 102 -1.43 -5.82 -0.27
CA SER A 102 -1.17 -6.10 1.14
C SER A 102 -0.86 -7.57 1.39
N MET A 103 0.29 -7.83 2.00
CA MET A 103 0.75 -9.17 2.35
C MET A 103 1.17 -9.22 3.81
N THR A 104 0.94 -10.37 4.43
CA THR A 104 1.34 -10.64 5.82
C THR A 104 1.61 -12.13 6.01
N LEU A 105 2.02 -12.53 7.20
CA LEU A 105 2.23 -13.92 7.58
C LEU A 105 1.10 -14.39 8.48
N TRP A 106 0.58 -15.59 8.20
CA TRP A 106 -0.31 -16.33 9.07
C TRP A 106 0.31 -17.69 9.37
N LYS A 107 0.64 -17.95 10.64
CA LYS A 107 1.29 -19.20 11.10
C LYS A 107 2.47 -19.63 10.20
N GLY A 108 3.36 -18.68 9.88
CA GLY A 108 4.54 -18.90 9.02
C GLY A 108 4.25 -18.98 7.52
N THR A 109 2.99 -18.90 7.09
CA THR A 109 2.61 -18.92 5.66
C THR A 109 2.27 -17.52 5.18
N THR A 110 2.79 -17.11 4.02
CA THR A 110 2.43 -15.83 3.40
C THR A 110 0.97 -15.84 2.94
N VAL A 111 0.23 -14.81 3.34
CA VAL A 111 -1.16 -14.58 2.94
C VAL A 111 -1.32 -13.17 2.39
N LYS A 112 -2.27 -13.00 1.47
CA LYS A 112 -2.70 -11.68 1.00
C LYS A 112 -4.02 -11.31 1.66
N LEU A 113 -4.15 -10.05 2.06
CA LEU A 113 -5.38 -9.51 2.62
C LEU A 113 -6.03 -8.58 1.60
N LEU A 114 -7.34 -8.74 1.41
CA LEU A 114 -8.14 -7.97 0.46
C LEU A 114 -9.42 -7.46 1.13
N ASP A 115 -10.11 -6.55 0.45
CA ASP A 115 -11.43 -6.05 0.86
C ASP A 115 -11.41 -5.47 2.28
N PHE A 116 -10.50 -4.52 2.50
CA PHE A 116 -10.36 -3.81 3.76
C PHE A 116 -11.56 -2.90 4.06
N VAL A 117 -11.92 -2.80 5.33
CA VAL A 117 -13.02 -1.97 5.83
C VAL A 117 -12.49 -1.12 6.98
N GLU A 118 -12.76 0.19 6.90
CA GLU A 118 -12.50 1.11 8.01
C GLU A 118 -13.42 0.76 9.17
N VAL A 119 -12.88 0.72 10.38
CA VAL A 119 -13.60 0.21 11.55
C VAL A 119 -14.80 1.08 11.93
N ASP A 120 -14.75 2.38 11.67
CA ASP A 120 -15.89 3.29 11.87
C ASP A 120 -17.11 2.91 11.01
N ASN A 121 -16.89 2.15 9.93
CA ASN A 121 -17.96 1.63 9.07
C ASN A 121 -18.43 0.22 9.49
N ILE A 122 -17.93 -0.34 10.59
CA ILE A 122 -18.36 -1.64 11.12
C ILE A 122 -19.42 -1.40 12.21
N PRO A 123 -20.70 -1.77 11.96
CA PRO A 123 -21.76 -1.58 12.94
C PRO A 123 -21.43 -2.31 14.25
N GLY A 124 -21.62 -1.65 15.39
CA GLY A 124 -21.50 -2.24 16.73
C GLY A 124 -20.09 -2.57 17.23
N PHE A 125 -19.04 -2.19 16.48
CA PHE A 125 -17.66 -2.43 16.94
C PHE A 125 -17.14 -1.33 17.89
N SER A 126 -17.72 -0.11 17.84
CA SER A 126 -17.29 1.02 18.68
C SER A 126 -17.44 0.76 20.19
N ASP A 127 -18.36 -0.11 20.61
CA ASP A 127 -18.63 -0.39 22.02
C ASP A 127 -17.72 -1.48 22.63
N GLN A 128 -16.97 -2.25 21.81
CA GLN A 128 -16.11 -3.34 22.29
C GLN A 128 -14.66 -2.93 22.57
N ILE A 129 -14.25 -1.73 22.15
CA ILE A 129 -12.84 -1.29 22.18
C ILE A 129 -12.35 -0.94 23.60
N LEU A 130 -13.22 -0.70 24.57
CA LEU A 130 -12.81 -0.27 25.91
C LEU A 130 -12.22 -1.38 26.79
N ASN A 131 -12.29 -2.67 26.42
CA ASN A 131 -11.88 -3.77 27.29
C ASN A 131 -10.59 -4.51 26.90
N ASP A 132 -9.99 -4.26 25.72
CA ASP A 132 -8.79 -4.99 25.28
C ASP A 132 -7.51 -4.15 25.42
N CYS A 133 -7.09 -3.90 26.66
CA CYS A 133 -5.76 -3.35 26.98
C CYS A 133 -4.60 -4.34 26.66
N GLU A 134 -4.88 -5.60 26.30
CA GLU A 134 -3.87 -6.64 26.08
C GLU A 134 -3.63 -7.04 24.61
N ALA A 135 -4.35 -6.46 23.64
CA ALA A 135 -4.19 -6.82 22.23
C ALA A 135 -2.87 -6.26 21.64
N VAL A 136 -2.00 -7.16 21.19
CA VAL A 136 -0.75 -6.80 20.49
C VAL A 136 -1.02 -6.50 19.01
N PRO A 137 -0.19 -5.68 18.34
CA PRO A 137 -0.32 -5.47 16.91
C PRO A 137 -0.29 -6.80 16.13
N GLY A 138 -1.21 -6.93 15.18
CA GLY A 138 -1.44 -8.13 14.39
C GLY A 138 -2.47 -9.10 14.99
N SER A 139 -2.88 -8.97 16.27
CA SER A 139 -3.95 -9.80 16.85
C SER A 139 -5.23 -9.71 16.03
N VAL A 140 -5.86 -10.86 15.77
CA VAL A 140 -7.05 -10.95 14.90
C VAL A 140 -8.25 -11.48 15.67
N LEU A 141 -9.36 -10.76 15.58
CA LEU A 141 -10.66 -11.14 16.11
C LEU A 141 -11.64 -11.35 14.96
N PHE A 142 -12.61 -12.24 15.13
CA PHE A 142 -13.70 -12.39 14.17
C PHE A 142 -14.97 -11.77 14.73
N HIS A 143 -15.45 -10.72 14.09
CA HIS A 143 -16.69 -10.06 14.49
C HIS A 143 -17.87 -10.72 13.77
N LYS A 144 -18.65 -11.51 14.53
CA LYS A 144 -19.74 -12.33 13.98
C LYS A 144 -20.83 -11.51 13.30
N MET A 145 -21.20 -10.35 13.86
CA MET A 145 -22.30 -9.54 13.35
C MET A 145 -21.99 -8.93 11.97
N SER A 146 -20.77 -8.45 11.75
CA SER A 146 -20.35 -7.91 10.45
C SER A 146 -19.64 -8.94 9.56
N GLN A 147 -19.51 -10.19 10.02
CA GLN A 147 -18.79 -11.26 9.32
C GLN A 147 -17.39 -10.83 8.83
N THR A 148 -16.68 -10.06 9.65
CA THR A 148 -15.41 -9.41 9.26
C THR A 148 -14.30 -9.79 10.24
N LEU A 149 -13.09 -10.02 9.73
CA LEU A 149 -11.89 -10.15 10.57
C LEU A 149 -11.40 -8.77 10.96
N ILE A 150 -11.10 -8.56 12.23
CA ILE A 150 -10.65 -7.29 12.76
C ILE A 150 -9.26 -7.48 13.32
N ALA A 151 -8.28 -6.80 12.73
CA ALA A 151 -6.88 -6.92 13.09
C ALA A 151 -6.37 -5.66 13.80
N ARG A 152 -5.64 -5.84 14.90
CA ARG A 152 -5.04 -4.74 15.67
C ARG A 152 -3.87 -4.17 14.87
N CYS A 153 -3.88 -2.86 14.66
CA CYS A 153 -2.77 -2.14 14.02
C CYS A 153 -1.82 -1.56 15.09
N LYS A 154 -0.89 -0.66 14.71
CA LYS A 154 -0.15 0.13 15.70
C LYS A 154 -1.12 0.91 16.59
N ASP A 155 -2.04 1.61 15.97
CA ASP A 155 -3.14 2.37 16.57
C ASP A 155 -4.47 1.99 15.90
N GLY A 156 -5.49 1.77 16.74
CA GLY A 156 -6.79 1.30 16.29
C GLY A 156 -6.78 -0.09 15.65
N TRP A 157 -7.79 -0.33 14.83
CA TRP A 157 -8.15 -1.61 14.26
C TRP A 157 -8.48 -1.47 12.79
N VAL A 158 -8.33 -2.54 12.02
CA VAL A 158 -8.72 -2.58 10.60
C VAL A 158 -9.55 -3.82 10.30
N GLY A 159 -10.63 -3.65 9.54
CA GLY A 159 -11.48 -4.75 9.07
C GLY A 159 -10.95 -5.37 7.78
N ILE A 160 -11.05 -6.70 7.65
CA ILE A 160 -10.66 -7.49 6.48
C ILE A 160 -11.78 -8.47 6.15
N LYS A 161 -12.30 -8.43 4.93
CA LYS A 161 -13.37 -9.36 4.48
C LYS A 161 -12.85 -10.57 3.70
N THR A 162 -11.64 -10.50 3.16
CA THR A 162 -11.10 -11.54 2.30
C THR A 162 -9.65 -11.86 2.63
N VAL A 163 -9.35 -13.15 2.78
CA VAL A 163 -7.98 -13.66 2.96
C VAL A 163 -7.65 -14.61 1.81
N VAL A 164 -6.49 -14.43 1.19
CA VAL A 164 -5.97 -15.36 0.18
C VAL A 164 -4.88 -16.22 0.80
N LEU A 165 -5.24 -17.47 1.08
CA LEU A 165 -4.36 -18.52 1.58
C LEU A 165 -4.57 -19.77 0.73
N LYS A 166 -3.69 -20.00 -0.24
CA LYS A 166 -3.81 -20.99 -1.34
C LYS A 166 -5.02 -20.77 -2.28
N LYS A 167 -6.18 -20.40 -1.73
CA LYS A 167 -7.40 -19.98 -2.42
C LYS A 167 -7.94 -18.69 -1.79
N LYS A 168 -8.85 -18.01 -2.49
CA LYS A 168 -9.59 -16.87 -1.95
C LYS A 168 -10.62 -17.38 -0.94
N LEU A 169 -10.58 -16.85 0.29
CA LEU A 169 -11.47 -17.21 1.39
C LEU A 169 -12.19 -15.95 1.88
N THR A 170 -13.47 -16.08 2.20
CA THR A 170 -14.17 -15.05 2.97
C THR A 170 -13.65 -15.03 4.40
N ALA A 171 -13.88 -13.92 5.12
CA ALA A 171 -13.58 -13.81 6.54
C ALA A 171 -14.25 -14.95 7.36
N VAL A 172 -15.47 -15.35 6.97
CA VAL A 172 -16.20 -16.46 7.59
C VAL A 172 -15.52 -17.80 7.34
N ASP A 173 -15.16 -18.10 6.09
CA ASP A 173 -14.48 -19.35 5.72
C ASP A 173 -13.12 -19.45 6.40
N PHE A 174 -12.39 -18.33 6.46
CA PHE A 174 -11.11 -18.26 7.14
C PHE A 174 -11.27 -18.51 8.63
N TYR A 175 -12.27 -17.88 9.27
CA TYR A 175 -12.56 -18.12 10.68
C TYR A 175 -12.89 -19.59 10.95
N ASN A 176 -13.84 -20.16 10.21
CA ASN A 176 -14.28 -21.54 10.40
C ASN A 176 -13.16 -22.57 10.15
N GLY A 177 -12.31 -22.33 9.16
CA GLY A 177 -11.25 -23.27 8.77
C GLY A 177 -9.94 -23.13 9.56
N TYR A 178 -9.60 -21.93 10.03
CA TYR A 178 -8.26 -21.64 10.56
C TYR A 178 -8.23 -21.03 11.96
N MET A 179 -9.35 -20.49 12.45
CA MET A 179 -9.43 -19.84 13.76
C MET A 179 -10.34 -20.59 14.74
N HIS A 180 -11.49 -21.10 14.31
CA HIS A 180 -12.56 -21.62 15.17
C HIS A 180 -12.10 -22.72 16.15
N SER A 181 -11.33 -23.71 15.68
CA SER A 181 -10.80 -24.78 16.53
C SER A 181 -9.87 -24.26 17.64
N TRP A 182 -9.21 -23.13 17.43
CA TRP A 182 -8.30 -22.52 18.41
C TRP A 182 -9.05 -21.83 19.55
N PHE A 183 -10.12 -21.11 19.22
CA PHE A 183 -10.98 -20.45 20.21
C PHE A 183 -11.66 -21.46 21.15
N GLN A 184 -11.90 -22.68 20.68
CA GLN A 184 -12.45 -23.77 21.51
C GLN A 184 -11.42 -24.40 22.45
N GLN A 185 -10.14 -24.41 22.08
CA GLN A 185 -9.09 -25.13 22.83
C GLN A 185 -8.36 -24.25 23.85
N ASN A 186 -8.15 -22.95 23.55
CA ASN A 186 -7.32 -22.07 24.39
C ASN A 186 -7.94 -20.67 24.59
N PRO A 187 -8.98 -20.51 25.43
CA PRO A 187 -9.67 -19.23 25.62
C PRO A 187 -8.83 -18.14 26.29
N ARG A 188 -7.69 -18.48 26.92
CA ARG A 188 -6.83 -17.52 27.66
C ARG A 188 -5.62 -16.98 26.88
N THR A 189 -5.23 -17.59 25.76
CA THR A 189 -4.04 -17.16 24.95
C THR A 189 -4.39 -16.62 23.55
N VAL A 190 -5.69 -16.44 23.29
CA VAL A 190 -6.26 -16.08 21.98
C VAL A 190 -5.56 -14.86 21.35
N HIS A 191 -5.31 -13.82 22.14
CA HIS A 191 -4.77 -12.55 21.62
C HIS A 191 -3.29 -12.64 21.23
N GLN A 192 -2.51 -13.56 21.80
CA GLN A 192 -1.07 -13.67 21.52
C GLN A 192 -0.74 -14.63 20.36
N GLU A 193 -1.54 -15.68 20.18
CA GLU A 193 -1.25 -16.74 19.20
C GLU A 193 -2.02 -16.58 17.88
N CYS A 194 -3.22 -15.97 17.92
CA CYS A 194 -4.07 -15.75 16.76
C CYS A 194 -3.73 -14.40 16.10
N ARG A 195 -2.53 -14.28 15.52
CA ARG A 195 -2.02 -13.02 14.98
C ARG A 195 -1.51 -13.12 13.55
N PHE A 196 -1.77 -12.08 12.78
CA PHE A 196 -0.98 -11.76 11.60
C PHE A 196 0.39 -11.24 12.02
N GLN A 197 1.43 -11.64 11.28
CA GLN A 197 2.80 -11.23 11.55
C GLN A 197 3.35 -10.43 10.38
N THR A 198 4.19 -9.46 10.68
CA THR A 198 4.89 -8.68 9.65
C THR A 198 5.81 -9.60 8.83
N LEU A 199 5.54 -9.69 7.53
CA LEU A 199 6.35 -10.48 6.60
C LEU A 199 7.70 -9.78 6.38
N LYS A 200 8.77 -10.35 6.92
CA LYS A 200 10.14 -9.89 6.67
C LYS A 200 10.72 -10.68 5.49
N LEU A 201 10.65 -10.10 4.29
CA LEU A 201 11.41 -10.63 3.16
C LEU A 201 12.89 -10.30 3.39
N SER A 202 13.74 -11.33 3.48
CA SER A 202 15.18 -11.12 3.61
C SER A 202 15.69 -10.40 2.36
N THR A 203 16.50 -9.37 2.56
CA THR A 203 17.18 -8.64 1.48
C THR A 203 18.32 -9.47 0.88
N ALA A 204 18.16 -10.78 0.71
CA ALA A 204 19.23 -11.71 0.33
C ALA A 204 19.69 -11.56 -1.13
N GLU A 205 18.98 -10.79 -1.96
CA GLU A 205 19.35 -10.57 -3.37
C GLU A 205 20.02 -9.22 -3.67
N LYS A 206 20.22 -8.33 -2.67
CA LYS A 206 20.95 -7.06 -2.91
C LYS A 206 22.47 -7.18 -2.79
N THR A 207 22.98 -8.10 -1.97
CA THR A 207 24.42 -8.14 -1.67
C THR A 207 25.29 -8.73 -2.80
N LEU A 208 24.71 -9.47 -3.75
CA LEU A 208 25.43 -10.02 -4.91
C LEU A 208 25.46 -9.08 -6.11
N LYS A 209 24.47 -8.19 -6.28
CA LYS A 209 24.46 -7.22 -7.38
C LYS A 209 25.27 -5.96 -7.08
N GLU A 210 25.31 -5.52 -5.82
CA GLU A 210 26.14 -4.36 -5.41
C GLU A 210 27.64 -4.68 -5.40
N ARG A 211 28.03 -5.95 -5.14
CA ARG A 211 29.44 -6.40 -5.26
C ARG A 211 29.90 -6.60 -6.71
N GLY A 212 28.98 -6.88 -7.65
CA GLY A 212 29.32 -7.07 -9.05
C GLY A 212 29.50 -5.76 -9.84
N ILE A 213 28.85 -4.68 -9.42
CA ILE A 213 28.91 -3.38 -10.11
C ILE A 213 30.17 -2.59 -9.69
N LEU A 214 30.57 -2.65 -8.43
CA LEU A 214 31.77 -1.97 -7.91
C LEU A 214 33.11 -2.49 -8.47
N VAL A 215 33.14 -3.66 -9.12
CA VAL A 215 34.36 -4.25 -9.69
C VAL A 215 34.54 -3.90 -11.17
N GLN A 216 33.49 -3.44 -11.87
CA GLN A 216 33.58 -3.11 -13.31
C GLN A 216 33.90 -1.63 -13.57
N ASP A 217 33.68 -0.72 -12.62
CA ASP A 217 33.91 0.73 -12.81
C ASP A 217 35.33 1.22 -12.42
N ILE A 218 36.32 0.33 -12.26
CA ILE A 218 37.74 0.69 -11.98
C ILE A 218 38.68 0.39 -13.16
N LYS A 219 38.16 -0.06 -14.31
CA LYS A 219 38.97 -0.26 -15.52
C LYS A 219 38.25 0.17 -16.80
N GLN A 220 38.17 1.49 -17.04
CA GLN A 220 38.45 2.17 -18.32
C GLN A 220 38.16 3.66 -18.24
#